data_AF-A0A7C5GM21-F1
#
_entry.id   AF-A0A7C5GM21-F1
#
_cell.length_a   1.000
_cell.length_b   1.000
_cell.length_c   1.000
_cell.angle_alpha   90.00
_cell.angle_beta   90.00
_cell.angle_gamma   90.00
#
_symmetry.space_group_name_H-M   'P 1'
#
loop_
_entity.id
_entity.type
_entity.pdbx_description
1 polymer ?
#
loop_
_entity_poly.entity_id
_entity_poly.type
_entity_poly.pdbx_seq_one_letter_code
_entity_poly.pdbx_strand_id
1 'polypeptide(L)'
;MTTSAYRLILHPHDPHALPDREALLATLRTSGFLGEPWSGGEGRFLVGERFFHHVTFLGCSPHVEVEPPADGGRGFTHIELSPPLATPRLFSGEVGSPPRCRRCRHSLEVVPGEALLVTCPGCGASLGLEAIDWRHAAGGGRLLLSIWGIHPHEAVPSDLLLGLVDRGQGGGWDYFYSRL
;
A
#
# COMPACT_ATOMS: atom_id res chain seq x y z
N MET A 1 6.13 7.40 23.49
CA MET A 1 6.72 7.21 22.15
C MET A 1 5.60 6.82 21.20
N THR A 2 5.05 7.79 20.50
CA THR A 2 3.87 7.60 19.64
C THR A 2 4.37 7.27 18.24
N THR A 3 4.49 5.98 17.94
CA THR A 3 4.54 5.53 16.55
C THR A 3 3.27 6.04 15.86
N SER A 4 3.36 6.69 14.69
CA SER A 4 2.16 6.76 13.87
C SER A 4 1.89 5.33 13.41
N ALA A 5 0.93 4.67 14.06
CA ALA A 5 0.58 3.30 13.76
C ALA A 5 -0.10 3.17 12.38
N TYR A 6 -0.51 4.29 11.80
CA TYR A 6 -1.22 4.34 10.53
C TYR A 6 -0.28 4.41 9.33
N ARG A 7 -0.70 3.72 8.28
CA ARG A 7 -0.02 3.73 6.98
C ARG A 7 -1.03 3.61 5.84
N LEU A 8 -0.69 4.28 4.75
CA LEU A 8 -1.25 4.07 3.43
C LEU A 8 -0.39 3.01 2.72
N ILE A 9 -1.00 1.91 2.31
CA ILE A 9 -0.31 0.76 1.68
C ILE A 9 -0.72 0.68 0.22
N LEU A 10 0.27 0.64 -0.66
CA LEU A 10 0.10 0.36 -2.09
C LEU A 10 0.46 -1.11 -2.34
N HIS A 11 -0.34 -1.77 -3.16
CA HIS A 11 -0.16 -3.16 -3.54
C HIS A 11 -0.48 -3.37 -5.04
N PRO A 12 0.11 -4.39 -5.69
CA PRO A 12 -0.24 -4.71 -7.07
C PRO A 12 -1.66 -5.28 -7.16
N HIS A 13 -2.32 -5.12 -8.31
CA HIS A 13 -3.58 -5.83 -8.57
C HIS A 13 -3.36 -7.33 -8.77
N ASP A 14 -2.26 -7.72 -9.43
CA ASP A 14 -1.83 -9.11 -9.47
C ASP A 14 -1.03 -9.41 -8.19
N PRO A 15 -1.61 -10.16 -7.24
CA PRO A 15 -0.95 -10.46 -5.97
C PRO A 15 0.29 -11.36 -6.15
N HIS A 16 0.41 -12.06 -7.29
CA HIS A 16 1.53 -12.94 -7.61
C HIS A 16 2.71 -12.22 -8.25
N ALA A 17 2.49 -11.00 -8.76
CA ALA A 17 3.53 -10.15 -9.31
C ALA A 17 4.61 -9.92 -8.24
N LEU A 18 5.87 -10.07 -8.66
CA LEU A 18 7.02 -9.72 -7.86
C LEU A 18 7.90 -8.77 -8.67
N PRO A 19 7.77 -7.45 -8.45
CA PRO A 19 8.66 -6.49 -9.08
C PRO A 19 10.11 -6.79 -8.72
N ASP A 20 11.03 -6.46 -9.64
CA ASP A 20 12.42 -6.28 -9.25
C ASP A 20 12.50 -5.14 -8.22
N ARG A 21 12.84 -5.51 -6.98
CA ARG A 21 12.91 -4.60 -5.84
C ARG A 21 13.89 -3.47 -6.09
N GLU A 22 15.06 -3.76 -6.64
CA GLU A 22 16.11 -2.74 -6.83
C GLU A 22 15.73 -1.80 -7.98
N ALA A 23 15.15 -2.33 -9.06
CA ALA A 23 14.62 -1.50 -10.14
C ALA A 23 13.48 -0.58 -9.67
N LEU A 24 12.58 -1.08 -8.81
CA LEU A 24 11.51 -0.28 -8.20
C LEU A 24 12.10 0.81 -7.30
N LEU A 25 13.05 0.48 -6.42
CA LEU A 25 13.72 1.46 -5.56
C LEU A 25 14.43 2.54 -6.39
N ALA A 26 15.16 2.15 -7.44
CA ALA A 26 15.82 3.09 -8.33
C ALA A 26 14.82 4.02 -9.03
N THR A 27 13.68 3.49 -9.46
CA THR A 27 12.60 4.26 -10.10
C THR A 27 12.01 5.28 -9.13
N LEU A 28 11.69 4.85 -7.90
CA LEU A 28 11.11 5.73 -6.86
C LEU A 28 12.09 6.80 -6.37
N ARG A 29 13.40 6.50 -6.33
CA ARG A 29 14.44 7.50 -6.04
C ARG A 29 14.57 8.50 -7.17
N THR A 30 14.66 8.04 -8.41
CA THR A 30 14.84 8.90 -9.59
C THR A 30 13.65 9.84 -9.78
N SER A 31 12.44 9.43 -9.37
CA SER A 31 11.26 10.31 -9.43
C SER A 31 11.21 11.35 -8.31
N GLY A 32 12.12 11.29 -7.33
CA GLY A 32 12.10 12.12 -6.12
C GLY A 32 11.01 11.72 -5.13
N PHE A 33 10.38 10.55 -5.26
CA PHE A 33 9.42 10.05 -4.26
C PHE A 33 10.13 9.50 -3.02
N LEU A 34 11.23 8.76 -3.24
CA LEU A 34 12.01 8.10 -2.20
C LEU A 34 13.30 8.87 -1.91
N GLY A 35 13.57 9.13 -0.63
CA GLY A 35 14.82 9.72 -0.16
C GLY A 35 15.86 8.66 0.24
N GLU A 36 16.75 9.06 1.13
CA GLU A 36 17.82 8.21 1.65
C GLU A 36 17.28 7.07 2.55
N PRO A 37 18.01 5.93 2.64
CA PRO A 37 17.72 4.91 3.65
C PRO A 37 17.70 5.50 5.05
N TRP A 38 16.68 5.15 5.83
CA TRP A 38 16.57 5.57 7.22
C TRP A 38 17.04 4.45 8.16
N SER A 39 17.84 4.81 9.15
CA SER A 39 18.42 3.88 10.14
C SER A 39 17.40 3.19 11.05
N GLY A 40 16.12 3.58 11.00
CA GLY A 40 15.04 3.00 11.81
C GLY A 40 14.54 1.61 11.38
N GLY A 41 15.12 1.00 10.35
CA GLY A 41 14.87 -0.39 9.98
C GLY A 41 15.17 -0.71 8.51
N GLU A 42 15.34 -2.00 8.20
CA GLU A 42 15.60 -2.45 6.83
C GLU A 42 14.42 -2.13 5.90
N GLY A 43 14.73 -1.70 4.67
CA GLY A 43 13.73 -1.35 3.67
C GLY A 43 12.95 -0.08 3.98
N ARG A 44 13.45 0.78 4.87
CA ARG A 44 12.84 2.07 5.22
C ARG A 44 13.65 3.24 4.70
N PHE A 45 12.94 4.28 4.31
CA PHE A 45 13.49 5.42 3.61
C PHE A 45 12.79 6.70 4.07
N LEU A 46 13.55 7.79 4.05
CA LEU A 46 12.96 9.12 4.14
C LEU A 46 12.10 9.39 2.91
N VAL A 47 11.18 10.35 3.03
CA VAL A 47 10.46 10.87 1.87
C VAL A 47 11.42 11.67 0.97
N GLY A 48 11.22 11.58 -0.35
CA GLY A 48 12.01 12.35 -1.32
C GLY A 48 11.46 13.77 -1.52
N GLU A 49 12.25 14.61 -2.21
CA GLU A 49 11.94 16.03 -2.43
C GLU A 49 10.62 16.27 -3.20
N ARG A 50 10.16 15.28 -3.98
CA ARG A 50 8.92 15.32 -4.78
C ARG A 50 7.79 14.51 -4.15
N PHE A 51 7.91 14.12 -2.88
CA PHE A 51 6.89 13.33 -2.18
C PHE A 51 5.48 13.91 -2.30
N PHE A 52 5.31 15.22 -2.07
CA PHE A 52 4.02 15.90 -2.16
C PHE A 52 3.45 15.99 -3.59
N HIS A 53 4.26 15.70 -4.62
CA HIS A 53 3.76 15.58 -6.00
C HIS A 53 3.16 14.18 -6.27
N HIS A 54 3.49 13.21 -5.42
CA HIS A 54 3.12 11.81 -5.58
C HIS A 54 1.99 11.37 -4.64
N VAL A 55 1.70 12.15 -3.60
CA VAL A 55 0.64 11.89 -2.63
C VAL A 55 -0.28 13.11 -2.56
N THR A 56 -1.57 12.88 -2.75
CA THR A 56 -2.60 13.94 -2.71
C THR A 56 -3.21 13.98 -1.31
N PHE A 57 -3.05 15.09 -0.61
CA PHE A 57 -3.67 15.33 0.69
C PHE A 57 -5.05 15.97 0.49
N LEU A 58 -6.06 15.44 1.17
CA LEU A 58 -7.47 15.79 0.96
C LEU A 58 -7.97 16.92 1.89
N GLY A 59 -7.13 17.37 2.83
CA GLY A 59 -7.42 18.48 3.75
C GLY A 59 -6.72 19.79 3.37
N CYS A 60 -7.22 20.91 3.89
CA CYS A 60 -6.72 22.26 3.55
C CYS A 60 -5.37 22.64 4.21
N SER A 61 -4.89 21.86 5.18
CA SER A 61 -3.62 22.12 5.89
C SER A 61 -3.10 20.84 6.55
N PRO A 62 -2.62 19.85 5.78
CA PRO A 62 -2.09 18.61 6.34
C PRO A 62 -0.78 18.92 7.08
N HIS A 63 -0.70 18.52 8.35
CA HIS A 63 0.52 18.64 9.13
C HIS A 63 1.30 17.33 8.99
N VAL A 64 2.22 17.31 8.03
CA VAL A 64 3.03 16.14 7.69
C VAL A 64 4.42 16.33 8.26
N GLU A 65 4.71 15.64 9.36
CA GLU A 65 6.05 15.57 9.91
C GLU A 65 6.89 14.64 9.02
N VAL A 66 7.92 15.17 8.35
CA VAL A 66 8.81 14.42 7.44
C VAL A 66 10.22 14.25 7.98
N GLU A 67 10.57 15.02 9.01
CA GLU A 67 11.86 14.94 9.67
C GLU A 67 11.85 13.84 10.74
N PRO A 68 12.88 12.96 10.77
CA PRO A 68 13.01 11.99 11.84
C PRO A 68 13.11 12.67 13.21
N PRO A 69 12.35 12.20 14.21
CA PRO A 69 12.49 12.66 15.59
C PRO A 69 13.92 12.47 16.12
N ALA A 70 14.41 13.44 16.89
CA ALA A 70 15.74 13.38 17.50
C ALA A 70 15.94 12.20 18.47
N ASP A 71 14.84 11.66 19.01
CA ASP A 71 14.85 10.48 19.89
C ASP A 71 14.89 9.14 19.12
N GLY A 72 14.97 9.18 17.78
CA GLY A 72 14.95 7.99 16.92
C GLY A 72 13.57 7.34 16.81
N GLY A 73 12.52 8.01 17.28
CA GLY A 73 11.14 7.57 17.18
C GLY A 73 10.64 7.46 15.73
N ARG A 74 9.48 6.82 15.55
CA ARG A 74 8.82 6.67 14.23
C ARG A 74 7.59 7.57 14.08
N GLY A 75 7.56 8.67 14.82
CA GLY A 75 6.47 9.65 14.82
C GLY A 75 6.53 10.62 13.64
N PHE A 76 6.91 10.13 12.46
CA PHE A 76 7.07 10.93 11.24
C PHE A 76 6.76 10.08 10.00
N THR A 77 6.56 10.77 8.88
CA THR A 77 6.23 10.21 7.57
C THR A 77 7.48 9.63 6.94
N HIS A 78 7.42 8.33 6.64
CA HIS A 78 8.50 7.61 6.00
C HIS A 78 7.94 6.53 5.09
N ILE A 79 8.77 6.04 4.19
CA ILE A 79 8.40 5.03 3.21
C ILE A 79 9.04 3.71 3.62
N GLU A 80 8.29 2.62 3.51
CA GLU A 80 8.78 1.26 3.75
C GLU A 80 8.42 0.38 2.55
N LEU A 81 9.42 -0.33 2.03
CA LEU A 81 9.23 -1.38 1.05
C LEU A 81 9.42 -2.73 1.72
N SER A 82 8.33 -3.48 1.88
CA SER A 82 8.35 -4.78 2.57
C SER A 82 9.35 -5.73 1.93
N PRO A 83 10.00 -6.65 2.66
CA PRO A 83 10.77 -7.71 2.01
C PRO A 83 9.86 -8.53 1.08
N PRO A 84 10.40 -9.09 -0.01
CA PRO A 84 9.62 -9.90 -0.93
C PRO A 84 9.19 -11.21 -0.25
N LEU A 85 7.94 -11.61 -0.46
CA LEU A 85 7.37 -12.84 0.06
C LEU A 85 7.41 -13.96 -0.98
N ALA A 86 7.61 -15.19 -0.50
CA ALA A 86 7.60 -16.38 -1.35
C ALA A 86 6.22 -16.58 -2.02
N THR A 87 5.14 -16.36 -1.27
CA THR A 87 3.75 -16.45 -1.72
C THR A 87 2.99 -15.17 -1.39
N PRO A 88 1.94 -14.83 -2.17
CA PRO A 88 1.13 -13.67 -1.86
C PRO A 88 0.47 -13.80 -0.49
N ARG A 89 0.36 -12.68 0.21
CA ARG A 89 -0.41 -12.60 1.46
C ARG A 89 -1.49 -11.55 1.31
N LEU A 90 -2.64 -11.83 1.92
CA LEU A 90 -3.70 -10.86 2.12
C LEU A 90 -3.36 -10.02 3.34
N PHE A 91 -3.46 -8.71 3.18
CA PHE A 91 -3.29 -7.72 4.22
C PHE A 91 -4.60 -6.98 4.39
N SER A 92 -5.14 -7.03 5.60
CA SER A 92 -6.33 -6.28 5.96
C SER A 92 -5.97 -4.87 6.39
N GLY A 93 -6.74 -3.92 5.88
CA GLY A 93 -6.80 -2.58 6.41
C GLY A 93 -7.68 -2.49 7.65
N GLU A 94 -8.05 -1.26 8.00
CA GLU A 94 -9.11 -1.03 8.98
C GLU A 94 -10.47 -1.57 8.51
N VAL A 95 -11.44 -1.67 9.43
CA VAL A 95 -12.80 -2.11 9.12
C VAL A 95 -13.40 -1.20 8.05
N GLY A 96 -13.46 -1.72 6.83
CA GLY A 96 -13.98 -1.04 5.67
C GLY A 96 -15.31 -1.62 5.20
N SER A 97 -15.76 -1.12 4.05
CA SER A 97 -16.87 -1.74 3.34
C SER A 97 -16.53 -3.19 2.97
N PRO A 98 -17.51 -4.11 2.96
CA PRO A 98 -17.25 -5.47 2.55
C PRO A 98 -16.76 -5.52 1.09
N PRO A 99 -15.81 -6.41 0.79
CA PRO A 99 -15.29 -6.60 -0.56
C PRO A 99 -16.39 -7.06 -1.51
N ARG A 100 -16.19 -6.86 -2.81
CA ARG A 100 -17.16 -7.25 -3.84
C ARG A 100 -16.51 -8.13 -4.90
N CYS A 101 -17.30 -9.05 -5.44
CA CYS A 101 -16.91 -9.80 -6.63
C CYS A 101 -16.75 -8.84 -7.82
N ARG A 102 -15.60 -8.82 -8.49
CA ARG A 102 -15.43 -7.97 -9.70
C ARG A 102 -16.34 -8.43 -10.85
N ARG A 103 -16.77 -9.70 -10.87
CA ARG A 103 -17.63 -10.27 -11.92
C ARG A 103 -19.11 -9.87 -11.80
N CYS A 104 -19.70 -10.00 -10.61
CA CYS A 104 -21.14 -9.77 -10.41
C CYS A 104 -21.47 -8.69 -9.37
N ARG A 105 -20.45 -8.05 -8.79
CA ARG A 105 -20.54 -7.00 -7.75
C ARG A 105 -21.19 -7.43 -6.43
N HIS A 106 -21.52 -8.72 -6.28
CA HIS A 106 -22.06 -9.26 -5.03
C HIS A 106 -21.06 -9.09 -3.89
N SER A 107 -21.57 -8.78 -2.69
CA SER A 107 -20.76 -8.61 -1.49
C SER A 107 -20.13 -9.94 -1.08
N LEU A 108 -18.88 -9.92 -0.66
CA LEU A 108 -18.14 -11.10 -0.23
C LEU A 108 -17.84 -11.00 1.26
N GLU A 109 -17.93 -12.14 1.94
CA GLU A 109 -17.38 -12.31 3.29
C GLU A 109 -16.02 -12.99 3.13
N VAL A 110 -14.96 -12.29 3.53
CA VAL A 110 -13.58 -12.79 3.43
C VAL A 110 -12.93 -12.66 4.79
N VAL A 111 -12.38 -13.76 5.30
CA VAL A 111 -11.59 -13.77 6.53
C VAL A 111 -10.12 -13.50 6.16
N PRO A 112 -9.52 -12.38 6.61
CA PRO A 112 -8.12 -12.10 6.36
C PRO A 112 -7.21 -13.21 6.90
N GLY A 113 -6.21 -13.61 6.11
CA GLY A 113 -5.14 -14.51 6.54
C GLY A 113 -5.32 -16.00 6.23
N GLU A 114 -6.50 -16.45 5.79
CA GLU A 114 -6.78 -17.90 5.63
C GLU A 114 -7.09 -18.33 4.20
N ALA A 115 -7.74 -17.50 3.38
CA ALA A 115 -8.25 -17.92 2.07
C ALA A 115 -7.66 -17.10 0.91
N LEU A 116 -6.87 -17.76 0.06
CA LEU A 116 -6.43 -17.22 -1.25
C LEU A 116 -7.50 -17.36 -2.34
N LEU A 117 -8.56 -18.13 -2.07
CA LEU A 117 -9.69 -18.36 -2.98
C LEU A 117 -11.00 -18.22 -2.22
N VAL A 118 -11.93 -17.45 -2.78
CA VAL A 118 -13.27 -17.19 -2.22
C VAL A 118 -14.33 -17.56 -3.26
N THR A 119 -15.31 -18.37 -2.89
CA THR A 119 -16.45 -18.64 -3.76
C THR A 119 -17.50 -17.54 -3.63
N CYS A 120 -17.83 -16.88 -4.73
CA CYS A 120 -18.84 -15.84 -4.74
C CYS A 120 -20.25 -16.45 -4.59
N PRO A 121 -21.05 -16.06 -3.57
CA PRO A 121 -22.39 -16.60 -3.41
C PRO A 121 -23.38 -16.05 -4.45
N GLY A 122 -23.08 -14.93 -5.10
CA GLY A 122 -23.93 -14.35 -6.14
C GLY A 122 -23.82 -15.03 -7.51
N CYS A 123 -22.62 -15.43 -7.94
CA CYS A 123 -22.41 -16.02 -9.27
C CYS A 123 -21.74 -17.40 -9.27
N GLY A 124 -21.40 -17.95 -8.10
CA GLY A 124 -20.75 -19.25 -7.96
C GLY A 124 -19.27 -19.29 -8.39
N ALA A 125 -18.70 -18.18 -8.84
CA ALA A 125 -17.31 -18.13 -9.27
C ALA A 125 -16.34 -18.35 -8.10
N SER A 126 -15.29 -19.15 -8.30
CA SER A 126 -14.12 -19.16 -7.42
C SER A 126 -13.22 -17.98 -7.79
N LEU A 127 -12.90 -17.13 -6.82
CA LEU A 127 -12.20 -15.85 -7.00
C LEU A 127 -10.86 -15.88 -6.27
N GLY A 128 -9.76 -15.60 -6.98
CA GLY A 128 -8.49 -15.20 -6.38
C GLY A 128 -8.52 -13.76 -5.87
N LEU A 129 -7.45 -13.32 -5.20
CA LEU A 129 -7.39 -11.96 -4.62
C LEU A 129 -7.50 -10.86 -5.70
N GLU A 130 -7.01 -11.12 -6.90
CA GLU A 130 -7.07 -10.25 -8.08
C GLU A 130 -8.51 -10.05 -8.61
N ALA A 131 -9.39 -11.03 -8.38
CA ALA A 131 -10.78 -11.00 -8.83
C ALA A 131 -11.73 -10.35 -7.82
N ILE A 132 -11.19 -9.84 -6.70
CA ILE A 132 -11.92 -9.20 -5.62
C ILE A 132 -11.68 -7.67 -5.69
N ASP A 133 -12.78 -6.92 -5.61
CA ASP A 133 -12.76 -5.47 -5.38
C ASP A 133 -12.75 -5.25 -3.87
N TRP A 134 -11.57 -4.94 -3.34
CA TRP A 134 -11.35 -4.75 -1.91
C TRP A 134 -11.81 -3.38 -1.41
N ARG A 135 -12.18 -2.45 -2.30
CA ARG A 135 -12.72 -1.13 -1.96
C ARG A 135 -11.85 -0.36 -0.95
N HIS A 136 -10.54 -0.45 -1.11
CA HIS A 136 -9.52 0.11 -0.23
C HIS A 136 -9.59 -0.35 1.25
N ALA A 137 -10.23 -1.49 1.52
CA ALA A 137 -10.31 -2.08 2.86
C ALA A 137 -9.24 -3.16 3.10
N ALA A 138 -8.62 -3.66 2.04
CA ALA A 138 -7.58 -4.68 2.08
C ALA A 138 -6.82 -4.70 0.75
N GLY A 139 -5.73 -5.46 0.71
CA GLY A 139 -4.94 -5.67 -0.49
C GLY A 139 -4.07 -6.91 -0.36
N GLY A 140 -3.58 -7.42 -1.50
CA GLY A 140 -2.77 -8.63 -1.53
C GLY A 140 -1.52 -8.45 -2.36
N GLY A 141 -0.44 -9.10 -1.97
CA GLY A 141 0.80 -9.06 -2.73
C GLY A 141 1.95 -9.82 -2.11
N ARG A 142 3.01 -9.97 -2.90
CA ARG A 142 4.32 -10.45 -2.45
C ARG A 142 5.27 -9.32 -2.07
N LEU A 143 4.96 -8.10 -2.49
CA LEU A 143 5.72 -6.89 -2.19
C LEU A 143 4.72 -5.76 -1.95
N LEU A 144 4.94 -4.97 -0.89
CA LEU A 144 4.11 -3.83 -0.53
C LEU A 144 4.96 -2.58 -0.34
N LEU A 145 4.42 -1.45 -0.79
CA LEU A 145 4.97 -0.13 -0.52
C LEU A 145 4.07 0.58 0.51
N SER A 146 4.60 0.86 1.70
CA SER A 146 3.87 1.54 2.77
C SER A 146 4.37 2.96 2.94
N ILE A 147 3.45 3.90 3.12
CA ILE A 147 3.70 5.28 3.50
C ILE A 147 3.17 5.45 4.92
N TRP A 148 4.08 5.50 5.88
CA TRP A 148 3.78 5.67 7.30
C TRP A 148 3.42 7.12 7.60
N GLY A 149 2.69 7.34 8.69
CA GLY A 149 2.30 8.70 9.09
C GLY A 149 1.06 9.23 8.39
N ILE A 150 0.39 8.40 7.57
CA ILE A 150 -0.81 8.79 6.82
C ILE A 150 -2.04 8.17 7.48
N HIS A 151 -2.94 9.02 7.98
CA HIS A 151 -4.22 8.57 8.53
C HIS A 151 -5.21 8.17 7.43
N PRO A 152 -6.19 7.29 7.73
CA PRO A 152 -7.27 6.98 6.81
C PRO A 152 -7.95 8.24 6.28
N HIS A 153 -8.09 8.31 4.95
CA HIS A 153 -8.71 9.43 4.23
C HIS A 153 -7.98 10.78 4.31
N GLU A 154 -6.82 10.85 4.96
CA GLU A 154 -6.02 12.08 4.99
C GLU A 154 -5.34 12.33 3.64
N ALA A 155 -4.82 11.26 3.04
CA ALA A 155 -4.12 11.33 1.77
C ALA A 155 -4.35 10.07 0.93
N VAL A 156 -4.25 10.23 -0.39
CA VAL A 156 -4.35 9.15 -1.39
C VAL A 156 -3.12 9.16 -2.30
N PRO A 157 -2.69 8.02 -2.86
CA PRO A 157 -1.65 8.04 -3.87
C PRO A 157 -2.16 8.77 -5.11
N SER A 158 -1.32 9.60 -5.71
CA SER A 158 -1.62 10.20 -7.02
C SER A 158 -1.53 9.16 -8.14
N ASP A 159 -2.16 9.46 -9.28
CA ASP A 159 -2.00 8.67 -10.50
C ASP A 159 -0.52 8.59 -10.95
N LEU A 160 0.27 9.63 -10.66
CA LEU A 160 1.71 9.63 -10.93
C LEU A 160 2.43 8.56 -10.11
N LEU A 161 2.09 8.41 -8.83
CA LEU A 161 2.69 7.38 -7.97
C LEU A 161 2.26 5.98 -8.40
N LEU A 162 0.97 5.79 -8.67
CA LEU A 162 0.44 4.50 -9.14
C LEU A 162 1.08 4.10 -10.49
N GLY A 163 1.24 5.05 -11.41
CA GLY A 163 1.93 4.83 -12.67
C GLY A 163 3.43 4.56 -12.52
N LEU A 164 4.09 5.11 -11.50
CA LEU A 164 5.51 4.84 -11.22
C LEU A 164 5.74 3.42 -10.73
N VAL A 165 4.93 2.94 -9.78
CA VAL A 165 5.07 1.59 -9.23
C VAL A 165 4.66 0.50 -10.23
N ASP A 166 3.82 0.84 -11.21
CA ASP A 166 3.38 -0.07 -12.26
C ASP A 166 4.33 -0.15 -13.48
N ARG A 167 5.33 0.74 -13.62
CA ARG A 167 6.18 0.81 -14.83
C ARG A 167 6.78 -0.56 -15.20
N GLY A 168 6.23 -1.17 -16.25
CA GLY A 168 6.71 -2.43 -16.83
C GLY A 168 6.08 -3.71 -16.28
N GLN A 169 5.12 -3.63 -15.35
CA GLN A 169 4.49 -4.80 -14.73
C GLN A 169 3.09 -5.11 -15.26
N GLY A 170 2.41 -4.13 -15.87
CA GLY A 170 1.19 -4.35 -16.66
C GLY A 170 -0.03 -4.80 -15.84
N GLY A 171 0.05 -4.74 -14.51
CA GLY A 171 -1.01 -5.19 -13.60
C GLY A 171 -1.79 -4.05 -12.98
N GLY A 172 -1.23 -2.85 -12.89
CA GLY A 172 -1.77 -1.76 -12.08
C GLY A 172 -1.56 -2.01 -10.58
N TRP A 173 -1.71 -0.94 -9.80
CA TRP A 173 -1.61 -0.94 -8.35
C TRP A 173 -2.83 -0.26 -7.74
N ASP A 174 -3.18 -0.69 -6.54
CA ASP A 174 -4.28 -0.16 -5.73
C ASP A 174 -3.76 0.12 -4.31
N TYR A 175 -4.61 0.66 -3.44
CA TYR A 175 -4.21 1.05 -2.10
C TYR A 175 -5.28 0.80 -1.03
N PHE A 176 -4.84 0.73 0.22
CA PHE A 176 -5.70 0.68 1.40
C PHE A 176 -4.99 1.29 2.62
N TYR A 177 -5.73 1.53 3.70
CA TYR A 177 -5.18 2.04 4.95
C TYR A 177 -5.14 0.95 6.02
N SER A 178 -4.08 0.91 6.82
CA SER A 178 -3.91 -0.07 7.89
C SER A 178 -3.30 0.57 9.13
N ARG A 179 -3.53 -0.06 10.27
CA ARG A 179 -2.96 0.32 11.57
C ARG A 179 -2.21 -0.87 12.18
N LEU A 180 -1.02 -0.62 12.74
CA LEU A 180 -0.27 -1.58 13.59
C LEU A 180 -0.72 -1.58 15.04
#